data_AF-A0A1Q9MZD1-F1
#
_entry.id   AF-A0A1Q9MZD1-F1
#
_cell.length_a   1.000
_cell.length_b   1.000
_cell.length_c   1.000
_cell.angle_alpha   90.00
_cell.angle_beta   90.00
_cell.angle_gamma   90.00
#
_symmetry.space_group_name_H-M   'P 1'
#
loop_
_entity.id
_entity.type
_entity.pdbx_description
1 polymer ?
#
loop_
_entity_poly.entity_id
_entity_poly.type
_entity_poly.pdbx_seq_one_letter_code
_entity_poly.pdbx_strand_id
1 'polypeptide(L)' 'MEILKSSDINAIQQFLANMENPKTNPQVSTMNSGASSIGGPIISKNCGVQNESGSKFCSGCSSAL' A
#
# COMPACT_ATOMS: atom_id res chain seq x y z
N MET A 1 -2.50 -27.51 -37.80
CA MET A 1 -1.60 -28.00 -36.74
C MET A 1 -0.44 -27.03 -36.68
N GLU A 2 -0.56 -25.98 -35.86
CA GLU A 2 0.51 -25.00 -35.70
C GLU A 2 1.48 -25.52 -34.63
N ILE A 3 2.71 -25.80 -35.05
CA ILE A 3 3.79 -26.25 -34.17
C ILE A 3 4.39 -24.96 -33.59
N LEU A 4 4.44 -24.88 -32.26
CA LEU A 4 5.04 -23.76 -31.53
C LEU A 4 6.42 -23.42 -32.12
N LYS A 5 6.65 -22.14 -32.43
CA LYS A 5 7.90 -21.70 -33.04
C LYS A 5 9.01 -21.75 -31.99
N SER A 6 10.25 -21.94 -32.43
CA SER A 6 11.41 -22.03 -31.54
C SER A 6 11.59 -20.80 -30.64
N SER A 7 11.08 -19.64 -31.05
CA SER A 7 10.99 -18.41 -30.26
C SER A 7 10.07 -18.56 -29.04
N ASP A 8 8.93 -19.23 -29.21
CA ASP A 8 7.95 -19.47 -28.14
C ASP A 8 8.52 -20.45 -27.12
N ILE A 9 9.28 -21.45 -27.59
CA ILE A 9 9.96 -22.43 -26.73
C ILE A 9 11.01 -21.73 -25.86
N ASN A 10 11.82 -20.83 -26.42
CA ASN A 10 12.83 -20.10 -25.67
C ASN A 10 12.20 -19.20 -24.58
N ALA A 11 11.10 -18.52 -24.91
CA ALA A 11 10.35 -17.73 -23.93
C ALA A 11 9.80 -18.57 -22.77
N ILE A 12 9.28 -19.77 -23.06
CA ILE A 12 8.79 -20.70 -22.04
C ILE A 12 9.93 -21.21 -21.15
N GLN A 13 11.08 -21.56 -21.73
CA GLN A 13 12.26 -22.01 -20.97
C GLN A 13 12.77 -20.92 -20.01
N GLN A 14 12.80 -19.66 -20.44
CA GLN A 14 13.17 -18.53 -19.58
C GLN A 14 12.16 -18.30 -18.44
N PHE A 15 10.87 -18.50 -18.69
CA PHE A 15 9.85 -18.40 -17.65
C PHE A 15 10.00 -19.51 -16.59
N LEU A 16 10.23 -20.76 -17.02
CA LEU A 16 10.44 -21.89 -16.11
C LEU A 16 11.70 -21.72 -15.25
N ALA A 17 12.82 -21.28 -15.83
CA ALA A 17 14.08 -21.06 -15.11
C ALA A 17 13.98 -20.00 -13.99
N ASN A 18 13.09 -19.01 -14.13
CA ASN A 18 12.85 -17.98 -13.12
C ASN A 18 11.97 -18.45 -11.95
N MET A 19 11.29 -19.61 -12.06
CA MET A 19 10.47 -20.18 -10.99
C MET A 19 11.22 -21.19 -10.11
N GLU A 20 12.39 -21.66 -10.53
CA GLU A 20 13.14 -22.70 -9.81
C GLU A 20 14.03 -22.16 -8.66
N ASN A 21 14.02 -20.85 -8.38
CA ASN A 21 14.79 -20.32 -7.24
C ASN A 21 14.16 -19.10 -6.52
N PRO A 22 12.98 -19.23 -5.87
CA PRO A 22 12.55 -18.28 -4.86
C PRO A 22 13.31 -18.54 -3.54
N LYS A 23 14.64 -18.39 -3.54
CA LYS A 23 15.40 -18.20 -2.30
C LYS A 23 15.96 -16.79 -2.28
N THR A 24 15.62 -16.13 -1.17
CA THR A 24 16.10 -14.83 -0.67
C THR A 24 15.42 -13.58 -1.25
N ASN A 25 14.33 -13.15 -0.63
CA ASN A 25 14.40 -11.92 0.17
C ASN A 25 13.21 -11.83 1.17
N PRO A 26 13.43 -11.77 2.49
CA PRO A 26 12.38 -11.59 3.50
C PRO A 26 11.90 -10.13 3.51
N GLN A 27 11.07 -9.73 2.55
CA GLN A 27 10.43 -8.42 2.55
C GLN A 27 8.95 -8.52 2.16
N VAL A 28 8.19 -9.27 2.95
CA VAL A 28 6.79 -8.92 3.22
C VAL A 28 6.60 -8.93 4.73
N SER A 29 7.40 -8.10 5.41
CA SER A 29 6.95 -7.53 6.67
C SER A 29 5.74 -6.68 6.34
N THR A 30 4.60 -7.07 6.90
CA THR A 30 3.45 -6.25 7.29
C THR A 30 3.33 -4.92 6.56
N MET A 31 2.25 -4.76 5.79
CA MET A 31 1.79 -3.45 5.31
C MET A 31 1.82 -2.43 6.45
N ASN A 32 2.89 -1.65 6.50
CA ASN A 32 2.87 -0.34 7.12
C ASN A 32 2.01 0.50 6.20
N SER A 33 0.70 0.43 6.40
CA SER A 33 -0.23 1.43 5.89
C SER A 33 0.25 2.77 6.44
N GLY A 34 0.91 3.53 5.57
CA GLY A 34 1.38 4.86 5.87
C GLY A 34 0.22 5.73 6.32
N ALA A 35 0.28 6.15 7.58
CA ALA A 35 -0.24 7.43 8.02
C ALA A 35 0.78 7.99 9.02
N SER A 36 1.96 8.33 8.50
CA SER A 36 2.83 9.29 9.19
C SER A 36 2.16 10.66 9.07
N SER A 37 1.08 10.84 9.83
CA SER A 37 0.45 12.14 10.03
C SER A 37 1.35 12.87 11.01
N ILE A 38 2.32 13.61 10.49
CA ILE A 38 3.10 14.57 11.29
C ILE A 38 2.14 15.68 11.71
N GLY A 39 1.43 15.44 12.79
CA GLY A 39 0.44 16.32 13.37
C GLY A 39 -0.13 15.60 14.58
N GLY A 40 -0.10 16.22 15.76
CA GLY A 40 -0.83 15.70 16.91
C GLY A 40 -2.34 15.87 16.73
N PRO A 41 -3.15 15.27 17.62
CA PRO A 41 -4.59 15.48 17.61
C PRO A 41 -4.94 16.97 17.74
N ILE A 42 -5.98 17.42 17.03
CA ILE A 42 -6.42 18.82 16.99
C ILE A 42 -7.71 18.97 17.82
N ILE A 43 -7.74 19.96 18.71
CA ILE A 43 -8.92 20.28 19.51
C ILE A 43 -9.77 21.33 18.78
N SER A 44 -11.05 21.03 18.57
CA SER A 44 -11.99 21.97 17.94
C SER A 44 -12.20 23.19 18.83
N LYS A 45 -11.99 24.40 18.29
CA LYS A 45 -12.28 25.65 19.00
C LYS A 45 -13.78 25.92 19.19
N ASN A 46 -14.63 25.23 18.42
CA ASN A 46 -16.09 25.44 18.46
C ASN A 46 -16.77 24.62 19.57
N CYS A 47 -16.31 23.38 19.81
CA CYS A 47 -16.96 22.48 20.76
C CYS A 47 -16.00 21.75 21.72
N GLY A 48 -14.69 21.92 21.57
CA GLY A 48 -13.69 21.28 22.44
C GLY A 48 -13.44 19.79 22.17
N VAL A 49 -14.08 19.19 21.17
CA VAL A 49 -13.85 17.78 20.81
C VAL A 49 -12.46 17.60 20.22
N GLN A 50 -11.78 16.51 20.63
CA GLN A 50 -10.50 16.10 20.07
C GLN A 50 -10.72 15.34 18.75
N ASN A 51 -10.02 15.76 17.70
CA ASN A 51 -10.14 15.20 16.35
C ASN A 51 -8.80 14.63 15.89
N GLU A 52 -8.86 13.66 14.98
CA GLU A 52 -7.68 13.04 14.39
C GLU A 52 -6.89 14.05 13.58
N SER A 53 -5.57 13.86 13.55
CA SER A 53 -4.64 14.70 12.82
C SER A 53 -4.96 14.71 11.33
N GLY A 54 -5.06 15.90 10.74
CA GLY A 54 -5.44 16.05 9.32
C GLY A 54 -6.94 16.07 9.05
N SER A 55 -7.79 15.95 10.08
CA SER A 55 -9.23 16.17 9.95
C SER A 55 -9.51 17.60 9.50
N LYS A 56 -10.32 17.76 8.46
CA LYS A 56 -10.75 19.08 7.95
C LYS A 56 -11.95 19.65 8.71
N PHE A 57 -12.76 18.77 9.30
CA PHE A 57 -14.01 19.10 9.97
C PHE A 57 -14.13 18.34 11.29
N CYS A 58 -14.78 18.95 12.27
CA CYS A 58 -14.95 18.39 13.59
C CYS A 58 -16.01 17.27 13.57
N SER A 59 -15.68 16.11 14.15
CA SER A 59 -16.62 15.00 14.28
C SER A 59 -17.81 15.29 15.20
N GLY A 60 -17.64 16.19 16.18
CA GLY A 60 -18.67 16.52 17.16
C GLY A 60 -19.64 17.62 16.73
N CYS A 61 -19.17 18.63 15.97
CA CYS A 61 -19.99 19.78 15.59
C CYS A 61 -19.98 20.10 14.09
N SER A 62 -19.27 19.32 13.28
CA SER A 62 -19.14 19.47 11.82
C SER A 62 -18.56 20.81 11.34
N SER A 63 -18.14 21.70 12.24
CA SER A 63 -17.42 22.93 11.91
C SER A 63 -16.00 22.61 11.40
N ALA A 64 -15.41 23.52 10.62
CA ALA A 64 -14.00 23.41 10.24
C ALA A 64 -13.09 23.42 11.49
N LEU A 65 -12.01 22.63 11.45
CA LEU A 65 -11.01 22.51 12.53
C LEU A 65 -9.87 23.52 12.40
#